data_AF-A0A7V6H676-F1
#
_entry.id   AF-A0A7V6H676-F1
#
_cell.length_a   1.000
_cell.length_b   1.000
_cell.length_c   1.000
_cell.angle_alpha   90.00
_cell.angle_beta   90.00
_cell.angle_gamma   90.00
#
_symmetry.space_group_name_H-M   'P 1'
#
loop_
_entity.id
_entity.type
_entity.pdbx_description
1 polymer ?
#
loop_
_entity_poly.entity_id
_entity_poly.type
_entity_poly.pdbx_seq_one_letter_code
_entity_poly.pdbx_strand_id
1 'polypeptide(L)'
;MKNLEYAYIVSEKNYLTIGKENTWHIEMSGNPSDYKYDWKLYIRKDLDDDQFEYVTGEKKEGEPTFAATVDTEAHYVLHVDIMSKDFYSTTLKSEMYLATNEADVNSPETVPGKVKQIVDECRALNLSSDYDNALWLHDWLIFNADYDESKTIHEAAGVLLKGKGVCESYALAYQLLLGEIGIPSIYATGYAGGDLHAWNLINLNDSWVYVDCTWDDPIGGGNEGYGYFGLSDKLLSRDHMWNADNSKLPKATTDEYNYLMRNGAKIFYTEEEMNTVLSTALEQKETPINYLYMGEKTAFGTYEITSWLKKNYSKHMVETYSVSGSRFSGKIEISYKDGEGYAFFTNDDEMDSALKTALTNKENPVKVMYRGEDQYYTIEYPLKKWLQNNYYKYLVNEYSYSYTSNSAEITVTYGDFDDYSVFTTVDELNAILDAAKTEKKTDLKLYYTGDDPYFMINSKISSYMLANSKEIVQYYGSVSGFYAEITVEYK
;
A
#
# COMPACT_ATOMS: atom_id res chain seq x y z
N MET A 1 3.24 42.28 5.56
CA MET A 1 2.20 42.64 6.53
C MET A 1 2.37 41.83 7.81
N LYS A 2 3.14 42.32 8.78
CA LYS A 2 3.64 41.55 9.94
C LYS A 2 2.55 40.94 10.85
N ASN A 3 1.29 41.38 10.72
CA ASN A 3 0.17 41.03 11.59
C ASN A 3 -1.05 40.44 10.85
N LEU A 4 -0.98 40.22 9.54
CA LEU A 4 -2.07 39.59 8.77
C LEU A 4 -1.74 38.10 8.66
N GLU A 5 -2.40 37.26 9.47
CA GLU A 5 -2.16 35.82 9.53
C GLU A 5 -2.76 35.11 8.32
N TYR A 6 -3.96 35.51 7.91
CA TYR A 6 -4.60 35.05 6.68
C TYR A 6 -5.36 36.18 5.99
N ALA A 7 -5.50 36.05 4.68
CA ALA A 7 -6.38 36.84 3.84
C ALA A 7 -6.66 36.09 2.53
N TYR A 8 -7.92 35.96 2.16
CA TYR A 8 -8.36 35.28 0.95
C TYR A 8 -9.62 35.92 0.38
N ILE A 9 -9.82 35.74 -0.92
CA ILE A 9 -10.99 36.24 -1.64
C ILE A 9 -12.12 35.24 -1.44
N VAL A 10 -13.31 35.75 -1.12
CA VAL A 10 -14.55 34.98 -1.05
C VAL A 10 -15.51 35.59 -2.06
N SER A 11 -16.08 34.74 -2.91
CA SER A 11 -17.13 35.12 -3.85
C SER A 11 -18.50 34.66 -3.31
N GLU A 12 -19.58 35.37 -3.65
CA GLU A 12 -20.93 34.91 -3.31
C GLU A 12 -21.27 33.58 -3.99
N LYS A 13 -20.75 33.42 -5.22
CA LYS A 13 -20.80 32.20 -6.01
C LYS A 13 -19.43 31.97 -6.62
N ASN A 14 -18.97 30.72 -6.63
CA ASN A 14 -17.71 30.33 -7.25
C ASN A 14 -17.75 30.35 -8.81
N TYR A 15 -18.75 31.01 -9.39
CA TYR A 15 -18.90 31.34 -10.82
C TYR A 15 -19.62 32.70 -10.95
N LEU A 16 -19.43 33.41 -12.06
CA LEU A 16 -20.07 34.71 -12.28
C LEU A 16 -21.37 34.55 -13.07
N THR A 17 -22.34 35.43 -12.81
CA THR A 17 -23.58 35.52 -13.57
C THR A 17 -23.55 36.73 -14.50
N ILE A 18 -23.69 36.48 -15.80
CA ILE A 18 -23.72 37.52 -16.84
C ILE A 18 -24.93 38.43 -16.64
N GLY A 19 -24.72 39.74 -16.77
CA GLY A 19 -25.77 40.76 -16.65
C GLY A 19 -26.28 40.99 -15.22
N LYS A 20 -25.64 40.38 -14.22
CA LYS A 20 -25.91 40.60 -12.79
C LYS A 20 -24.67 41.16 -12.10
N GLU A 21 -24.90 41.83 -10.98
CA GLU A 21 -23.83 42.23 -10.08
C GLU A 21 -23.24 40.99 -9.39
N ASN A 22 -21.93 40.82 -9.50
CA ASN A 22 -21.16 39.77 -8.84
C ASN A 22 -20.33 40.42 -7.74
N THR A 23 -20.35 39.85 -6.55
CA THR A 23 -19.73 40.43 -5.36
C THR A 23 -18.63 39.54 -4.81
N TRP A 24 -17.53 40.17 -4.42
CA TRP A 24 -16.42 39.55 -3.71
C TRP A 24 -16.16 40.29 -2.40
N HIS A 25 -15.69 39.57 -1.39
CA HIS A 25 -15.15 40.17 -0.18
C HIS A 25 -13.82 39.52 0.21
N ILE A 26 -12.97 40.26 0.93
CA ILE A 26 -11.78 39.70 1.54
C ILE A 26 -12.09 39.28 2.97
N GLU A 27 -11.95 37.99 3.24
CA GLU A 27 -11.95 37.44 4.59
C GLU A 27 -10.52 37.43 5.14
N MET A 28 -10.30 38.00 6.33
CA MET A 28 -8.95 38.23 6.85
C MET A 28 -8.86 38.32 8.37
N SER A 29 -7.69 37.99 8.92
CA SER A 29 -7.45 38.01 10.37
C SER A 29 -7.28 39.42 10.98
N GLY A 30 -7.17 40.46 10.15
CA GLY A 30 -6.95 41.84 10.56
C GLY A 30 -8.23 42.68 10.49
N ASN A 31 -8.24 43.87 11.08
CA ASN A 31 -9.37 44.80 10.94
C ASN A 31 -9.39 45.40 9.52
N PRO A 32 -10.43 45.18 8.70
CA PRO A 32 -10.44 45.66 7.33
C PRO A 32 -10.28 47.17 7.18
N SER A 33 -10.70 47.94 8.19
CA SER A 33 -10.59 49.41 8.26
C SER A 33 -9.14 49.93 8.31
N ASP A 34 -8.16 49.07 8.58
CA ASP A 34 -6.74 49.45 8.63
C ASP A 34 -6.02 49.38 7.29
N TYR A 35 -6.71 48.92 6.24
CA TYR A 35 -6.11 48.65 4.94
C TYR A 35 -6.77 49.45 3.82
N LYS A 36 -5.98 49.62 2.75
CA LYS A 36 -6.44 50.08 1.45
C LYS A 36 -6.42 48.91 0.48
N TYR A 37 -7.39 48.89 -0.41
CA TYR A 37 -7.60 47.82 -1.37
C TYR A 37 -7.56 48.41 -2.77
N ASP A 38 -6.72 47.89 -3.66
CA ASP A 38 -6.74 48.18 -5.09
C ASP A 38 -7.11 46.89 -5.81
N TRP A 39 -8.39 46.78 -6.18
CA TRP A 39 -8.92 45.58 -6.82
C TRP A 39 -9.04 45.80 -8.33
N LYS A 40 -8.75 44.76 -9.11
CA LYS A 40 -8.78 44.75 -10.56
C LYS A 40 -9.36 43.43 -11.04
N LEU A 41 -10.36 43.51 -11.90
CA LEU A 41 -10.97 42.38 -12.58
C LEU A 41 -10.39 42.29 -14.00
N TYR A 42 -9.99 41.08 -14.38
CA TYR A 42 -9.48 40.77 -15.70
C TYR A 42 -10.34 39.68 -16.35
N ILE A 43 -10.38 39.68 -17.68
CA ILE A 43 -11.05 38.67 -18.50
C ILE A 43 -10.02 37.95 -19.37
N ARG A 44 -10.20 36.63 -19.50
CA ARG A 44 -9.51 35.77 -20.46
C ARG A 44 -10.58 35.13 -21.35
N LYS A 45 -10.65 35.59 -22.60
CA LYS A 45 -11.70 35.19 -23.56
C LYS A 45 -11.40 33.85 -24.23
N ASP A 46 -10.13 33.53 -24.40
CA ASP A 46 -9.65 32.30 -24.99
C ASP A 46 -8.65 31.66 -24.03
N LEU A 47 -8.86 30.40 -23.67
CA LEU A 47 -7.95 29.67 -22.79
C LEU A 47 -6.67 29.24 -23.51
N ASP A 48 -6.65 29.24 -24.84
CA ASP A 48 -5.44 29.00 -25.61
C ASP A 48 -4.55 30.26 -25.70
N ASP A 49 -5.05 31.43 -25.26
CA ASP A 49 -4.29 32.68 -25.17
C ASP A 49 -4.04 33.05 -23.71
N ASP A 50 -2.79 33.24 -23.31
CA ASP A 50 -2.41 33.63 -21.94
C ASP A 50 -2.67 35.11 -21.63
N GLN A 51 -3.31 35.84 -22.54
CA GLN A 51 -3.61 37.26 -22.36
C GLN A 51 -4.86 37.53 -21.52
N PHE A 52 -4.64 38.28 -20.45
CA PHE A 52 -5.68 38.87 -19.63
C PHE A 52 -5.94 40.32 -20.05
N GLU A 53 -7.19 40.65 -20.33
CA GLU A 53 -7.64 42.02 -20.60
C GLU A 53 -8.22 42.65 -19.33
N TYR A 54 -7.89 43.90 -19.04
CA TYR A 54 -8.47 44.65 -17.92
C TYR A 54 -9.96 44.95 -18.18
N VAL A 55 -10.81 44.65 -17.20
CA VAL A 55 -12.26 44.90 -17.26
C VAL A 55 -12.62 46.14 -16.45
N THR A 56 -12.36 46.10 -15.14
CA THR A 56 -12.70 47.18 -14.21
C THR A 56 -11.86 47.06 -12.93
N GLY A 57 -11.90 48.08 -12.08
CA GLY A 57 -11.19 48.10 -10.81
C GLY A 57 -11.21 49.47 -10.15
N GLU A 58 -11.08 49.48 -8.83
CA GLU A 58 -11.14 50.71 -8.03
C GLU A 58 -10.25 50.57 -6.78
N LYS A 59 -9.83 51.72 -6.23
CA LYS A 59 -9.20 51.80 -4.91
C LYS A 59 -10.23 52.12 -3.84
N LYS A 60 -10.33 51.25 -2.82
CA LYS A 60 -11.17 51.44 -1.64
C LYS A 60 -10.32 51.59 -0.38
N GLU A 61 -10.86 52.27 0.64
CA GLU A 61 -10.23 52.42 1.95
C GLU A 61 -11.17 51.87 3.02
N GLY A 62 -10.68 50.92 3.81
CA GLY A 62 -11.42 50.31 4.91
C GLY A 62 -12.60 49.40 4.54
N GLU A 63 -12.90 49.25 3.25
CA GLU A 63 -13.99 48.44 2.72
C GLU A 63 -13.42 47.26 1.90
N PRO A 64 -13.53 46.01 2.40
CA PRO A 64 -12.95 44.83 1.74
C PRO A 64 -13.91 44.18 0.73
N THR A 65 -14.98 44.86 0.31
CA THR A 65 -16.03 44.32 -0.58
C THR A 65 -16.00 45.02 -1.93
N PHE A 66 -16.08 44.24 -3.00
CA PHE A 66 -15.99 44.68 -4.39
C PHE A 66 -17.14 44.08 -5.19
N ALA A 67 -17.60 44.80 -6.21
CA ALA A 67 -18.68 44.31 -7.06
C ALA A 67 -18.48 44.76 -8.51
N ALA A 68 -18.88 43.90 -9.45
CA ALA A 68 -18.87 44.19 -10.87
C ALA A 68 -19.97 43.44 -11.61
N THR A 69 -20.52 44.05 -12.66
CA THR A 69 -21.33 43.34 -13.66
C THR A 69 -20.45 42.94 -14.84
N VAL A 70 -20.57 41.69 -15.27
CA VAL A 70 -19.88 41.16 -16.46
C VAL A 70 -20.88 40.86 -17.57
N ASP A 71 -20.47 40.95 -18.82
CA ASP A 71 -21.35 40.85 -19.99
C ASP A 71 -20.93 39.79 -21.01
N THR A 72 -19.80 39.12 -20.78
CA THR A 72 -19.19 38.16 -21.71
C THR A 72 -19.05 36.80 -21.04
N GLU A 73 -19.46 35.74 -21.75
CA GLU A 73 -19.20 34.36 -21.33
C GLU A 73 -17.72 34.03 -21.55
N ALA A 74 -16.96 33.99 -20.46
CA ALA A 74 -15.50 33.85 -20.46
C ALA A 74 -15.00 33.56 -19.04
N HIS A 75 -13.69 33.46 -18.88
CA HIS A 75 -13.04 33.32 -17.58
C HIS A 75 -12.60 34.67 -17.04
N TYR A 76 -12.80 34.89 -15.75
CA TYR A 76 -12.45 36.14 -15.07
C TYR A 76 -11.57 35.86 -13.85
N VAL A 77 -10.62 36.75 -13.60
CA VAL A 77 -9.72 36.68 -12.44
C VAL A 77 -9.72 38.01 -11.71
N LEU A 78 -9.84 37.94 -10.39
CA LEU A 78 -9.77 39.09 -9.50
C LEU A 78 -8.36 39.18 -8.89
N HIS A 79 -7.74 40.34 -9.03
CA HIS A 79 -6.51 40.71 -8.31
C HIS A 79 -6.85 41.77 -7.28
N VAL A 80 -6.41 41.58 -6.03
CA VAL A 80 -6.62 42.56 -4.95
C VAL A 80 -5.30 42.85 -4.26
N ASP A 81 -4.77 44.07 -4.46
CA ASP A 81 -3.64 44.57 -3.70
C ASP A 81 -4.15 45.12 -2.37
N ILE A 82 -3.72 44.50 -1.26
CA ILE A 82 -4.01 44.95 0.09
C ILE A 82 -2.78 45.72 0.58
N MET A 83 -2.99 46.94 1.09
CA MET A 83 -1.91 47.84 1.52
C MET A 83 -2.17 48.34 2.94
N SER A 84 -1.21 48.16 3.84
CA SER A 84 -1.27 48.72 5.19
C SER A 84 -0.80 50.18 5.24
N LYS A 85 -1.16 50.89 6.32
CA LYS A 85 -0.70 52.26 6.62
C LYS A 85 0.84 52.38 6.70
N ASP A 86 1.51 51.29 7.05
CA ASP A 86 2.98 51.20 7.15
C ASP A 86 3.66 50.77 5.83
N PHE A 87 2.96 50.93 4.69
CA PHE A 87 3.46 50.62 3.34
C PHE A 87 3.82 49.14 3.08
N TYR A 88 3.33 48.20 3.88
CA TYR A 88 3.40 46.78 3.53
C TYR A 88 2.24 46.43 2.59
N SER A 89 2.53 45.73 1.50
CA SER A 89 1.51 45.21 0.58
C SER A 89 1.57 43.69 0.42
N THR A 90 0.47 43.12 -0.06
CA THR A 90 0.37 41.75 -0.59
C THR A 90 -0.70 41.79 -1.67
N THR A 91 -0.57 40.93 -2.67
CA THR A 91 -1.58 40.76 -3.71
C THR A 91 -2.27 39.43 -3.49
N LEU A 92 -3.60 39.43 -3.51
CA LEU A 92 -4.41 38.21 -3.59
C LEU A 92 -4.83 38.02 -5.04
N LYS A 93 -4.82 36.78 -5.51
CA LYS A 93 -5.36 36.41 -6.82
C LYS A 93 -6.41 35.33 -6.61
N SER A 94 -7.56 35.48 -7.27
CA SER A 94 -8.56 34.42 -7.31
C SER A 94 -8.16 33.31 -8.29
N GLU A 95 -8.89 32.22 -8.19
CA GLU A 95 -9.17 31.27 -9.26
C GLU A 95 -9.75 31.93 -10.52
N MET A 96 -9.84 31.16 -11.61
CA MET A 96 -10.58 31.54 -12.81
C MET A 96 -12.08 31.30 -12.61
N TYR A 97 -12.84 32.38 -12.44
CA TYR A 97 -14.30 32.31 -12.40
C TYR A 97 -14.86 32.17 -13.81
N LEU A 98 -15.64 31.12 -14.07
CA LEU A 98 -16.44 31.02 -15.29
C LEU A 98 -17.65 31.96 -15.18
N ALA A 99 -17.82 32.88 -16.13
CA ALA A 99 -19.04 33.66 -16.25
C ALA A 99 -20.06 32.92 -17.13
N THR A 100 -21.28 32.74 -16.62
CA THR A 100 -22.36 31.95 -17.26
C THR A 100 -23.69 32.70 -17.24
N ASN A 101 -24.67 32.22 -18.01
CA ASN A 101 -26.01 32.79 -18.00
C ASN A 101 -26.79 32.28 -16.77
N GLU A 102 -27.68 33.12 -16.22
CA GLU A 102 -28.54 32.74 -15.08
C GLU A 102 -29.38 31.49 -15.37
N ALA A 103 -29.73 31.22 -16.63
CA ALA A 103 -30.52 30.07 -17.03
C ALA A 103 -29.73 28.74 -16.99
N ASP A 104 -28.39 28.78 -17.05
CA ASP A 104 -27.53 27.60 -17.17
C ASP A 104 -27.64 26.68 -15.95
N VAL A 105 -27.94 27.23 -14.76
CA VAL A 105 -28.23 26.47 -13.54
C VAL A 105 -29.36 25.44 -13.69
N ASN A 106 -30.20 25.57 -14.72
CA ASN A 106 -31.31 24.65 -15.00
C ASN A 106 -30.96 23.55 -16.02
N SER A 107 -29.72 23.52 -16.53
CA SER A 107 -29.28 22.57 -17.55
C SER A 107 -28.06 21.76 -17.07
N PRO A 108 -28.18 20.43 -16.88
CA PRO A 108 -27.07 19.59 -16.43
C PRO A 108 -25.92 19.46 -17.44
N GLU A 109 -26.11 19.97 -18.67
CA GLU A 109 -25.07 20.04 -19.72
C GLU A 109 -24.16 21.27 -19.57
N THR A 110 -24.45 22.14 -18.59
CA THR A 110 -23.62 23.31 -18.26
C THR A 110 -22.95 23.11 -16.91
N VAL A 111 -21.84 23.82 -16.67
CA VAL A 111 -21.12 23.71 -15.40
C VAL A 111 -22.01 24.04 -14.19
N PRO A 112 -22.74 25.17 -14.11
CA PRO A 112 -23.57 25.47 -12.95
C PRO A 112 -24.72 24.47 -12.75
N GLY A 113 -25.36 24.01 -13.83
CA GLY A 113 -26.45 23.05 -13.72
C GLY A 113 -25.97 21.65 -13.32
N LYS A 114 -24.79 21.23 -13.79
CA LYS A 114 -24.18 19.97 -13.35
C LYS A 114 -23.77 20.01 -11.87
N VAL A 115 -23.15 21.11 -11.43
CA VAL A 115 -22.82 21.35 -10.02
C VAL A 115 -24.07 21.26 -9.14
N LYS A 116 -25.13 21.96 -9.54
CA LYS A 116 -26.42 21.90 -8.85
C LYS A 116 -26.97 20.48 -8.78
N GLN A 117 -26.95 19.74 -9.88
CA GLN A 117 -27.43 18.35 -9.93
C GLN A 117 -26.68 17.48 -8.91
N ILE A 118 -25.35 17.48 -8.93
CA ILE A 118 -24.51 16.66 -8.05
C ILE A 118 -24.74 17.02 -6.58
N VAL A 119 -24.82 18.32 -6.26
CA VAL A 119 -25.08 18.75 -4.89
C VAL A 119 -26.50 18.41 -4.43
N ASP A 120 -27.51 18.47 -5.30
CA ASP A 120 -28.85 18.01 -4.96
C ASP A 120 -28.87 16.50 -4.68
N GLU A 121 -28.09 15.70 -5.42
CA GLU A 121 -27.89 14.27 -5.13
C GLU A 121 -27.23 14.06 -3.75
N CYS A 122 -26.18 14.82 -3.42
CA CYS A 122 -25.54 14.80 -2.09
C CYS A 122 -26.53 15.16 -0.97
N ARG A 123 -27.27 16.27 -1.15
CA ARG A 123 -28.28 16.75 -0.16
C ARG A 123 -29.37 15.72 0.09
N ALA A 124 -29.78 14.97 -0.94
CA ALA A 124 -30.79 13.93 -0.80
C ALA A 124 -30.36 12.77 0.12
N LEU A 125 -29.05 12.59 0.33
CA LEU A 125 -28.52 11.58 1.26
C LEU A 125 -28.66 12.00 2.74
N ASN A 126 -28.89 13.29 3.00
CA ASN A 126 -29.05 13.85 4.35
C ASN A 126 -27.90 13.42 5.30
N LEU A 127 -26.66 13.59 4.82
CA LEU A 127 -25.45 13.26 5.58
C LEU A 127 -25.33 14.15 6.83
N SER A 128 -24.64 13.63 7.84
CA SER A 128 -24.63 14.20 9.19
C SER A 128 -23.72 15.41 9.39
N SER A 129 -22.78 15.64 8.48
CA SER A 129 -21.75 16.67 8.66
C SER A 129 -21.19 17.21 7.35
N ASP A 130 -20.57 18.40 7.43
CA ASP A 130 -19.82 18.98 6.32
C ASP A 130 -18.66 18.07 5.87
N TYR A 131 -18.05 17.33 6.80
CA TYR A 131 -17.04 16.33 6.46
C TYR A 131 -17.61 15.24 5.54
N ASP A 132 -18.77 14.68 5.90
CA ASP A 132 -19.41 13.62 5.11
C ASP A 132 -19.84 14.14 3.73
N ASN A 133 -20.38 15.36 3.67
CA ASN A 133 -20.74 16.03 2.42
C ASN A 133 -19.52 16.30 1.52
N ALA A 134 -18.45 16.85 2.09
CA ALA A 134 -17.19 17.10 1.38
C ALA A 134 -16.61 15.78 0.84
N LEU A 135 -16.56 14.73 1.67
CA LEU A 135 -16.07 13.41 1.27
C LEU A 135 -16.91 12.81 0.15
N TRP A 136 -18.24 12.92 0.22
CA TRP A 136 -19.10 12.40 -0.84
C TRP A 136 -18.89 13.11 -2.18
N LEU A 137 -18.72 14.43 -2.16
CA LEU A 137 -18.46 15.23 -3.36
C LEU A 137 -17.05 14.97 -3.93
N HIS A 138 -16.07 14.75 -3.05
CA HIS A 138 -14.74 14.28 -3.41
C HIS A 138 -14.83 12.93 -4.13
N ASP A 139 -15.50 11.95 -3.53
CA ASP A 139 -15.68 10.61 -4.07
C ASP A 139 -16.38 10.66 -5.44
N TRP A 140 -17.40 11.51 -5.58
CA TRP A 140 -18.06 11.71 -6.87
C TRP A 140 -17.05 12.13 -7.95
N LEU A 141 -16.13 13.07 -7.68
CA LEU A 141 -15.15 13.50 -8.66
C LEU A 141 -14.16 12.37 -9.01
N ILE A 142 -13.55 11.73 -8.03
CA ILE A 142 -12.51 10.72 -8.26
C ILE A 142 -13.06 9.43 -8.89
N PHE A 143 -14.37 9.18 -8.84
CA PHE A 143 -15.01 8.04 -9.49
C PHE A 143 -15.63 8.36 -10.86
N ASN A 144 -15.75 9.64 -11.24
CA ASN A 144 -16.40 10.06 -12.48
C ASN A 144 -15.48 10.83 -13.44
N ALA A 145 -14.20 10.96 -13.11
CA ALA A 145 -13.22 11.58 -13.98
C ALA A 145 -11.89 10.81 -13.99
N ASP A 146 -11.14 10.96 -15.08
CA ASP A 146 -9.77 10.48 -15.22
C ASP A 146 -8.80 11.66 -15.37
N TYR A 147 -7.57 11.50 -14.86
CA TYR A 147 -6.52 12.48 -15.10
C TYR A 147 -6.18 12.64 -16.59
N ASP A 148 -6.11 13.89 -17.06
CA ASP A 148 -5.65 14.22 -18.39
C ASP A 148 -4.11 14.18 -18.49
N GLU A 149 -3.56 13.00 -18.80
CA GLU A 149 -2.12 12.83 -19.01
C GLU A 149 -1.53 13.72 -20.12
N SER A 150 -2.36 14.21 -21.06
CA SER A 150 -1.90 15.16 -22.09
C SER A 150 -1.71 16.59 -21.56
N LYS A 151 -2.20 16.86 -20.34
CA LYS A 151 -2.12 18.12 -19.61
C LYS A 151 -2.75 19.33 -20.33
N THR A 152 -3.88 19.11 -20.99
CA THR A 152 -4.55 20.12 -21.82
C THR A 152 -5.90 20.59 -21.29
N ILE A 153 -6.58 19.81 -20.44
CA ILE A 153 -7.94 20.12 -19.98
C ILE A 153 -7.90 20.73 -18.56
N HIS A 154 -7.91 22.05 -18.47
CA HIS A 154 -7.77 22.81 -17.20
C HIS A 154 -9.10 23.31 -16.62
N GLU A 155 -10.16 23.46 -17.43
CA GLU A 155 -11.47 23.96 -16.98
C GLU A 155 -12.21 22.97 -16.08
N ALA A 156 -13.01 23.44 -15.11
CA ALA A 156 -13.90 22.59 -14.31
C ALA A 156 -14.87 21.75 -15.15
N ALA A 157 -15.26 22.24 -16.33
CA ALA A 157 -16.07 21.51 -17.31
C ALA A 157 -15.43 20.18 -17.74
N GLY A 158 -14.10 20.07 -17.68
CA GLY A 158 -13.35 18.85 -17.95
C GLY A 158 -13.83 17.68 -17.09
N VAL A 159 -13.61 17.75 -15.78
CA VAL A 159 -14.02 16.66 -14.88
C VAL A 159 -15.55 16.59 -14.68
N LEU A 160 -16.25 17.73 -14.65
CA LEU A 160 -17.71 17.73 -14.36
C LEU A 160 -18.57 17.22 -15.53
N LEU A 161 -18.20 17.56 -16.77
CA LEU A 161 -19.01 17.27 -17.95
C LEU A 161 -18.38 16.22 -18.87
N LYS A 162 -17.04 16.26 -19.01
CA LYS A 162 -16.31 15.37 -19.94
C LYS A 162 -15.68 14.16 -19.24
N GLY A 163 -15.68 14.12 -17.91
CA GLY A 163 -15.04 13.07 -17.10
C GLY A 163 -13.51 13.03 -17.28
N LYS A 164 -12.87 14.16 -17.61
CA LYS A 164 -11.42 14.20 -17.81
C LYS A 164 -10.83 15.58 -17.58
N GLY A 165 -9.76 15.68 -16.80
CA GLY A 165 -9.13 16.97 -16.50
C GLY A 165 -7.79 16.85 -15.79
N VAL A 166 -7.04 17.96 -15.71
CA VAL A 166 -5.83 18.06 -14.88
C VAL A 166 -6.15 18.58 -13.47
N CYS A 167 -5.13 18.79 -12.65
CA CYS A 167 -5.23 19.28 -11.28
C CYS A 167 -6.06 20.56 -11.12
N GLU A 168 -5.91 21.54 -12.02
CA GLU A 168 -6.73 22.75 -12.04
C GLU A 168 -8.21 22.44 -12.26
N SER A 169 -8.54 21.50 -13.16
CA SER A 169 -9.92 21.08 -13.43
C SER A 169 -10.57 20.45 -12.20
N TYR A 170 -9.87 19.53 -11.52
CA TYR A 170 -10.32 18.91 -10.28
C TYR A 170 -10.54 19.94 -9.17
N ALA A 171 -9.56 20.80 -8.92
CA ALA A 171 -9.61 21.77 -7.83
C ALA A 171 -10.69 22.84 -8.03
N LEU A 172 -10.90 23.31 -9.26
CA LEU A 172 -11.99 24.24 -9.60
C LEU A 172 -13.36 23.55 -9.46
N ALA A 173 -13.51 22.32 -9.96
CA ALA A 173 -14.75 21.57 -9.86
C ALA A 173 -15.14 21.29 -8.40
N TYR A 174 -14.18 20.86 -7.58
CA TYR A 174 -14.43 20.61 -6.17
C TYR A 174 -14.81 21.89 -5.43
N GLN A 175 -14.14 23.02 -5.71
CA GLN A 175 -14.51 24.33 -5.15
C GLN A 175 -15.95 24.75 -5.53
N LEU A 176 -16.37 24.51 -6.77
CA LEU A 176 -17.74 24.79 -7.21
C LEU A 176 -18.77 23.94 -6.45
N LEU A 177 -18.51 22.64 -6.28
CA LEU A 177 -19.38 21.72 -5.54
C LEU A 177 -19.48 22.11 -4.06
N LEU A 178 -18.34 22.42 -3.42
CA LEU A 178 -18.30 22.85 -2.02
C LEU A 178 -19.03 24.18 -1.82
N GLY A 179 -18.84 25.14 -2.73
CA GLY A 179 -19.56 26.42 -2.68
C GLY A 179 -21.06 26.26 -2.81
N GLU A 180 -21.53 25.40 -3.72
CA GLU A 180 -22.96 25.14 -3.92
C GLU A 180 -23.59 24.43 -2.71
N ILE A 181 -22.88 23.55 -2.00
CA ILE A 181 -23.40 22.91 -0.78
C ILE A 181 -23.27 23.80 0.46
N GLY A 182 -22.41 24.82 0.43
CA GLY A 182 -22.22 25.80 1.51
C GLY A 182 -20.98 25.58 2.37
N ILE A 183 -20.00 24.81 1.91
CA ILE A 183 -18.73 24.55 2.60
C ILE A 183 -17.68 25.56 2.11
N PRO A 184 -17.14 26.44 2.99
CA PRO A 184 -16.11 27.40 2.60
C PRO A 184 -14.85 26.70 2.10
N SER A 185 -14.31 27.18 0.99
CA SER A 185 -13.11 26.60 0.37
C SER A 185 -12.28 27.66 -0.35
N ILE A 186 -10.98 27.39 -0.45
CA ILE A 186 -9.99 28.24 -1.12
C ILE A 186 -9.28 27.38 -2.16
N TYR A 187 -9.24 27.87 -3.40
CA TYR A 187 -8.38 27.34 -4.45
C TYR A 187 -6.92 27.65 -4.12
N ALA A 188 -6.11 26.62 -3.94
CA ALA A 188 -4.69 26.72 -3.60
C ALA A 188 -3.83 26.25 -4.78
N THR A 189 -2.71 26.93 -5.00
CA THR A 189 -1.75 26.59 -6.06
C THR A 189 -0.33 26.58 -5.51
N GLY A 190 0.53 25.84 -6.20
CA GLY A 190 1.95 25.80 -5.88
C GLY A 190 2.65 24.71 -6.66
N TYR A 191 3.53 23.97 -5.98
CA TYR A 191 4.30 22.89 -6.58
C TYR A 191 4.07 21.58 -5.82
N ALA A 192 3.91 20.50 -6.57
CA ALA A 192 3.84 19.15 -6.03
C ALA A 192 4.48 18.18 -7.03
N GLY A 193 5.28 17.22 -6.53
CA GLY A 193 5.99 16.28 -7.42
C GLY A 193 7.01 16.91 -8.40
N GLY A 194 7.30 18.21 -8.26
CA GLY A 194 8.18 18.97 -9.15
C GLY A 194 7.46 19.79 -10.23
N ASP A 195 6.15 19.66 -10.36
CA ASP A 195 5.32 20.39 -11.32
C ASP A 195 4.43 21.43 -10.62
N LEU A 196 3.93 22.41 -11.39
CA LEU A 196 2.84 23.27 -10.93
C LEU A 196 1.60 22.43 -10.64
N HIS A 197 0.94 22.70 -9.52
CA HIS A 197 -0.17 21.90 -9.03
C HIS A 197 -1.23 22.75 -8.33
N ALA A 198 -2.46 22.26 -8.29
CA ALA A 198 -3.62 22.92 -7.69
C ALA A 198 -4.43 21.93 -6.85
N TRP A 199 -4.96 22.40 -5.73
CA TRP A 199 -5.77 21.64 -4.77
C TRP A 199 -6.68 22.60 -3.98
N ASN A 200 -7.40 22.10 -2.97
CA ASN A 200 -8.31 22.91 -2.17
C ASN A 200 -7.91 22.91 -0.70
N LEU A 201 -8.12 24.06 -0.05
CA LEU A 201 -8.14 24.21 1.41
C LEU A 201 -9.60 24.44 1.80
N ILE A 202 -10.17 23.57 2.62
CA ILE A 202 -11.61 23.56 2.95
C ILE A 202 -11.82 23.78 4.45
N ASN A 203 -12.90 24.45 4.83
CA ASN A 203 -13.26 24.67 6.22
C ASN A 203 -14.33 23.67 6.67
N LEU A 204 -13.98 22.82 7.62
CA LEU A 204 -14.88 21.85 8.24
C LEU A 204 -15.08 22.23 9.71
N ASN A 205 -16.23 22.81 10.05
CA ASN A 205 -16.55 23.32 11.39
C ASN A 205 -15.40 24.15 12.01
N ASP A 206 -15.08 25.29 11.39
CA ASP A 206 -14.03 26.24 11.82
C ASP A 206 -12.58 25.70 11.75
N SER A 207 -12.38 24.50 11.20
CA SER A 207 -11.05 23.92 11.02
C SER A 207 -10.70 23.82 9.53
N TRP A 208 -9.60 24.44 9.16
CA TRP A 208 -9.07 24.34 7.79
C TRP A 208 -8.29 23.05 7.62
N VAL A 209 -8.55 22.33 6.53
CA VAL A 209 -7.81 21.13 6.10
C VAL A 209 -7.69 21.10 4.58
N TYR A 210 -6.63 20.52 4.07
CA TYR A 210 -6.45 20.39 2.63
C TYR A 210 -7.10 19.12 2.08
N VAL A 211 -7.54 19.22 0.83
CA VAL A 211 -8.01 18.10 0.00
C VAL A 211 -7.40 18.23 -1.39
N ASP A 212 -6.81 17.16 -1.90
CA ASP A 212 -6.34 17.06 -3.28
C ASP A 212 -7.00 15.87 -3.99
N CYS A 213 -8.12 16.15 -4.66
CA CYS A 213 -8.86 15.14 -5.44
C CYS A 213 -8.00 14.55 -6.57
N THR A 214 -7.00 15.29 -7.07
CA THR A 214 -6.18 14.83 -8.21
C THR A 214 -5.23 13.72 -7.78
N TRP A 215 -4.63 13.84 -6.60
CA TRP A 215 -3.70 12.83 -6.08
C TRP A 215 -4.42 11.70 -5.33
N ASP A 216 -5.71 11.89 -5.04
CA ASP A 216 -6.61 10.86 -4.57
C ASP A 216 -7.35 10.12 -5.71
N ASP A 217 -7.29 10.62 -6.95
CA ASP A 217 -7.79 9.95 -8.16
C ASP A 217 -6.92 8.72 -8.56
N PRO A 218 -7.49 7.50 -8.56
CA PRO A 218 -6.78 6.31 -9.00
C PRO A 218 -6.57 6.29 -10.52
N ILE A 219 -5.38 6.66 -11.00
CA ILE A 219 -5.00 6.43 -12.41
C ILE A 219 -5.23 4.96 -12.78
N GLY A 220 -6.19 4.70 -13.68
CA GLY A 220 -6.52 3.35 -14.17
C GLY A 220 -7.45 2.53 -13.27
N GLY A 221 -8.14 3.14 -12.30
CA GLY A 221 -9.32 2.57 -11.63
C GLY A 221 -9.08 1.34 -10.74
N GLY A 222 -8.21 1.45 -9.73
CA GLY A 222 -7.96 0.30 -8.85
C GLY A 222 -7.30 0.51 -7.49
N ASN A 223 -7.13 1.75 -7.00
CA ASN A 223 -6.66 2.03 -5.63
C ASN A 223 -7.14 3.42 -5.23
N GLU A 224 -8.36 3.54 -4.70
CA GLU A 224 -8.89 4.83 -4.25
C GLU A 224 -7.87 5.51 -3.33
N GLY A 225 -7.38 6.67 -3.75
CA GLY A 225 -6.58 7.50 -2.87
C GLY A 225 -7.51 8.17 -1.87
N TYR A 226 -7.17 8.04 -0.60
CA TYR A 226 -7.68 8.91 0.46
C TYR A 226 -6.51 9.46 1.28
N GLY A 227 -5.33 9.45 0.66
CA GLY A 227 -4.10 9.90 1.27
C GLY A 227 -4.07 11.42 1.40
N TYR A 228 -4.86 12.12 0.59
CA TYR A 228 -4.89 13.57 0.50
C TYR A 228 -6.18 14.22 0.97
N PHE A 229 -7.11 13.47 1.56
CA PHE A 229 -8.32 14.02 2.17
C PHE A 229 -8.13 14.40 3.64
N GLY A 230 -8.30 15.68 3.94
CA GLY A 230 -8.34 16.21 5.30
C GLY A 230 -6.96 16.38 5.94
N LEU A 231 -6.00 16.93 5.19
CA LEU A 231 -4.61 17.06 5.65
C LEU A 231 -4.34 18.38 6.38
N SER A 232 -3.47 18.33 7.39
CA SER A 232 -2.86 19.51 8.01
C SER A 232 -1.68 20.04 7.18
N ASP A 233 -1.22 21.25 7.51
CA ASP A 233 0.01 21.85 6.98
C ASP A 233 1.20 20.89 7.17
N LYS A 234 1.27 20.18 8.32
CA LYS A 234 2.37 19.24 8.64
C LYS A 234 2.43 18.07 7.65
N LEU A 235 1.27 17.52 7.28
CA LEU A 235 1.20 16.36 6.40
C LEU A 235 1.40 16.74 4.95
N LEU A 236 0.62 17.69 4.46
CA LEU A 236 0.63 18.04 3.04
C LEU A 236 1.97 18.70 2.62
N SER A 237 2.65 19.43 3.51
CA SER A 237 3.97 20.04 3.20
C SER A 237 5.13 19.06 2.93
N ARG A 238 4.91 17.74 3.08
CA ARG A 238 5.92 16.70 2.81
C ARG A 238 6.18 16.49 1.31
N ASP A 239 5.19 16.80 0.48
CA ASP A 239 5.27 16.69 -0.98
C ASP A 239 4.62 17.85 -1.74
N HIS A 240 3.93 18.77 -1.04
CA HIS A 240 3.39 20.00 -1.61
C HIS A 240 4.06 21.25 -1.04
N MET A 241 4.13 22.28 -1.89
CA MET A 241 4.63 23.61 -1.53
C MET A 241 3.65 24.66 -2.06
N TRP A 242 2.95 25.36 -1.18
CA TRP A 242 2.02 26.43 -1.57
C TRP A 242 2.75 27.68 -2.04
N ASN A 243 2.15 28.37 -3.01
CA ASN A 243 2.62 29.67 -3.44
C ASN A 243 2.21 30.76 -2.45
N ALA A 244 3.11 31.11 -1.54
CA ALA A 244 2.90 32.13 -0.50
C ALA A 244 2.72 33.57 -1.04
N ASP A 245 2.95 33.78 -2.34
CA ASP A 245 2.82 35.09 -3.01
C ASP A 245 1.41 35.34 -3.56
N ASN A 246 0.62 34.29 -3.82
CA ASN A 246 -0.72 34.42 -4.43
C ASN A 246 -1.86 34.38 -3.39
N SER A 247 -1.61 33.89 -2.18
CA SER A 247 -2.59 33.87 -1.09
C SER A 247 -1.93 33.81 0.30
N LYS A 248 -2.60 34.39 1.30
CA LYS A 248 -2.27 34.20 2.73
C LYS A 248 -3.28 33.21 3.30
N LEU A 249 -3.02 31.93 3.07
CA LEU A 249 -3.92 30.86 3.45
C LEU A 249 -4.07 30.76 4.99
N PRO A 250 -5.28 30.49 5.50
CA PRO A 250 -5.47 30.03 6.87
C PRO A 250 -4.63 28.77 7.15
N LYS A 251 -4.21 28.61 8.42
CA LYS A 251 -3.41 27.44 8.80
C LYS A 251 -4.28 26.20 8.99
N ALA A 252 -3.85 25.08 8.43
CA ALA A 252 -4.45 23.78 8.68
C ALA A 252 -3.68 23.07 9.81
N THR A 253 -4.21 23.08 11.03
CA THR A 253 -3.47 22.61 12.22
C THR A 253 -4.01 21.32 12.84
N THR A 254 -5.10 20.77 12.32
CA THR A 254 -5.74 19.56 12.85
C THR A 254 -5.59 18.40 11.87
N ASP A 255 -5.36 17.21 12.40
CA ASP A 255 -5.44 15.95 11.66
C ASP A 255 -6.79 15.22 11.93
N GLU A 256 -7.70 15.84 12.68
CA GLU A 256 -8.99 15.24 13.07
C GLU A 256 -9.83 14.80 11.88
N TYR A 257 -9.74 15.53 10.76
CA TYR A 257 -10.48 15.24 9.53
C TYR A 257 -9.68 14.38 8.54
N ASN A 258 -8.49 13.91 8.90
CA ASN A 258 -7.75 13.03 8.02
C ASN A 258 -8.51 11.71 7.84
N TYR A 259 -8.80 11.36 6.58
CA TYR A 259 -9.61 10.18 6.27
C TYR A 259 -8.98 8.89 6.82
N LEU A 260 -7.68 8.69 6.60
CA LEU A 260 -6.99 7.47 7.03
C LEU A 260 -7.02 7.31 8.57
N MET A 261 -6.88 8.41 9.32
CA MET A 261 -7.00 8.39 10.77
C MET A 261 -8.41 8.01 11.24
N ARG A 262 -9.45 8.56 10.58
CA ARG A 262 -10.85 8.24 10.89
C ARG A 262 -11.23 6.81 10.50
N ASN A 263 -10.55 6.24 9.51
CA ASN A 263 -10.90 4.95 8.92
C ASN A 263 -9.93 3.82 9.32
N GLY A 264 -9.29 3.96 10.48
CA GLY A 264 -8.58 2.86 11.14
C GLY A 264 -7.23 2.50 10.52
N ALA A 265 -6.59 3.43 9.80
CA ALA A 265 -5.23 3.20 9.32
C ALA A 265 -4.27 2.96 10.49
N LYS A 266 -3.25 2.14 10.23
CA LYS A 266 -2.15 1.87 11.15
C LYS A 266 -1.24 3.08 11.23
N ILE A 267 -1.27 3.78 12.37
CA ILE A 267 -0.49 4.99 12.60
C ILE A 267 0.83 4.65 13.30
N PHE A 268 1.93 5.22 12.82
CA PHE A 268 3.25 5.12 13.47
C PHE A 268 4.12 6.33 13.16
N TYR A 269 5.09 6.61 14.03
CA TYR A 269 5.97 7.79 13.97
C TYR A 269 7.44 7.43 13.78
N THR A 270 7.83 6.20 14.11
CA THR A 270 9.22 5.71 14.01
C THR A 270 9.29 4.36 13.30
N GLU A 271 10.48 3.96 12.86
CA GLU A 271 10.69 2.63 12.27
C GLU A 271 10.48 1.50 13.30
N GLU A 272 10.72 1.76 14.59
CA GLU A 272 10.46 0.81 15.68
C GLU A 272 8.95 0.59 15.89
N GLU A 273 8.18 1.66 15.91
CA GLU A 273 6.72 1.59 15.95
C GLU A 273 6.15 0.94 14.70
N MET A 274 6.66 1.31 13.51
CA MET A 274 6.29 0.66 12.24
C MET A 274 6.50 -0.85 12.32
N ASN A 275 7.66 -1.30 12.81
CA ASN A 275 7.94 -2.73 12.99
C ASN A 275 6.92 -3.40 13.91
N THR A 276 6.60 -2.78 15.04
CA THR A 276 5.64 -3.30 16.01
C THR A 276 4.23 -3.40 15.41
N VAL A 277 3.73 -2.28 14.88
CA VAL A 277 2.37 -2.14 14.35
C VAL A 277 2.14 -3.07 13.16
N LEU A 278 3.08 -3.12 12.21
CA LEU A 278 2.94 -3.98 11.04
C LEU A 278 3.12 -5.46 11.41
N SER A 279 4.05 -5.82 12.31
CA SER A 279 4.17 -7.21 12.78
C SER A 279 2.86 -7.71 13.38
N THR A 280 2.23 -6.92 14.25
CA THR A 280 0.93 -7.25 14.86
C THR A 280 -0.16 -7.42 13.80
N ALA A 281 -0.25 -6.52 12.82
CA ALA A 281 -1.22 -6.63 11.74
C ALA A 281 -1.00 -7.91 10.90
N LEU A 282 0.25 -8.26 10.61
CA LEU A 282 0.56 -9.49 9.88
C LEU A 282 0.29 -10.77 10.68
N GLU A 283 0.48 -10.75 12.00
CA GLU A 283 0.13 -11.86 12.89
C GLU A 283 -1.38 -12.09 12.94
N GLN A 284 -2.16 -11.02 12.88
CA GLN A 284 -3.62 -11.04 12.79
C GLN A 284 -4.15 -11.34 11.38
N LYS A 285 -3.25 -11.54 10.40
CA LYS A 285 -3.58 -11.80 9.00
C LYS A 285 -4.42 -10.69 8.36
N GLU A 286 -4.19 -9.45 8.78
CA GLU A 286 -4.92 -8.28 8.24
C GLU A 286 -4.57 -8.01 6.78
N THR A 287 -5.58 -7.84 5.94
CA THR A 287 -5.42 -7.31 4.58
C THR A 287 -6.72 -6.69 4.07
N PRO A 288 -6.70 -5.54 3.36
CA PRO A 288 -5.53 -4.66 3.19
C PRO A 288 -5.13 -3.96 4.49
N ILE A 289 -3.86 -3.54 4.61
CA ILE A 289 -3.38 -2.70 5.71
C ILE A 289 -3.19 -1.29 5.17
N ASN A 290 -4.09 -0.37 5.56
CA ASN A 290 -3.89 1.06 5.36
C ASN A 290 -2.96 1.60 6.44
N TYR A 291 -2.02 2.47 6.10
CA TYR A 291 -1.10 3.07 7.05
C TYR A 291 -0.96 4.58 6.90
N LEU A 292 -0.58 5.23 7.99
CA LEU A 292 -0.24 6.65 8.05
C LEU A 292 1.00 6.87 8.93
N TYR A 293 2.06 7.34 8.32
CA TYR A 293 3.29 7.76 8.97
C TYR A 293 3.17 9.21 9.46
N MET A 294 3.32 9.43 10.76
CA MET A 294 3.17 10.75 11.40
C MET A 294 4.49 11.32 11.95
N GLY A 295 5.61 10.65 11.69
CA GLY A 295 6.92 11.03 12.22
C GLY A 295 7.62 12.18 11.49
N GLU A 296 8.86 12.46 11.89
CA GLU A 296 9.60 13.64 11.41
C GLU A 296 10.40 13.39 10.11
N LYS A 297 10.50 12.14 9.64
CA LYS A 297 11.21 11.81 8.40
C LYS A 297 10.41 12.27 7.18
N THR A 298 10.82 13.39 6.58
CA THR A 298 10.14 13.97 5.40
C THR A 298 10.24 13.11 4.14
N ALA A 299 11.26 12.26 4.05
CA ALA A 299 11.50 11.34 2.93
C ALA A 299 11.02 9.90 3.19
N PHE A 300 10.09 9.69 4.13
CA PHE A 300 9.43 8.40 4.28
C PHE A 300 8.60 8.06 3.02
N GLY A 301 8.31 6.79 2.78
CA GLY A 301 7.36 6.38 1.76
C GLY A 301 7.24 4.85 1.66
N THR A 302 6.83 4.38 0.48
CA THR A 302 6.65 2.94 0.21
C THR A 302 7.95 2.13 0.27
N TYR A 303 9.12 2.79 0.13
CA TYR A 303 10.43 2.14 0.20
C TYR A 303 10.72 1.52 1.56
N GLU A 304 10.44 2.24 2.65
CA GLU A 304 10.61 1.76 4.02
C GLU A 304 9.74 0.54 4.30
N ILE A 305 8.47 0.61 3.91
CA ILE A 305 7.50 -0.48 4.04
C ILE A 305 7.95 -1.71 3.24
N THR A 306 8.31 -1.52 1.98
CA THR A 306 8.77 -2.60 1.10
C THR A 306 10.05 -3.24 1.63
N SER A 307 10.98 -2.43 2.12
CA SER A 307 12.24 -2.90 2.72
C SER A 307 12.01 -3.67 4.01
N TRP A 308 11.03 -3.25 4.82
CA TRP A 308 10.63 -3.96 6.02
C TRP A 308 9.93 -5.28 5.70
N LEU A 309 9.00 -5.30 4.74
CA LEU A 309 8.32 -6.52 4.29
C LEU A 309 9.32 -7.55 3.74
N LYS A 310 10.31 -7.14 2.94
CA LYS A 310 11.37 -8.05 2.44
C LYS A 310 12.12 -8.80 3.54
N LYS A 311 12.23 -8.21 4.74
CA LYS A 311 12.89 -8.84 5.89
C LYS A 311 11.94 -9.70 6.73
N ASN A 312 10.64 -9.41 6.68
CA ASN A 312 9.64 -9.99 7.60
C ASN A 312 8.63 -10.93 6.92
N TYR A 313 8.57 -10.98 5.59
CA TYR A 313 7.54 -11.73 4.87
C TYR A 313 7.53 -13.22 5.23
N SER A 314 8.70 -13.88 5.29
CA SER A 314 8.83 -15.29 5.71
C SER A 314 8.33 -15.52 7.14
N LYS A 315 8.76 -14.66 8.07
CA LYS A 315 8.37 -14.72 9.49
C LYS A 315 6.86 -14.67 9.68
N HIS A 316 6.15 -13.89 8.86
CA HIS A 316 4.69 -13.74 8.95
C HIS A 316 3.89 -14.54 7.91
N MET A 317 4.56 -15.45 7.18
CA MET A 317 3.96 -16.30 6.16
C MET A 317 3.24 -15.52 5.06
N VAL A 318 3.82 -14.41 4.64
CA VAL A 318 3.34 -13.64 3.49
C VAL A 318 3.78 -14.37 2.22
N GLU A 319 2.84 -14.63 1.31
CA GLU A 319 3.08 -15.27 0.02
C GLU A 319 3.38 -14.23 -1.06
N THR A 320 2.45 -13.29 -1.25
CA THR A 320 2.63 -12.12 -2.12
C THR A 320 2.22 -10.86 -1.37
N TYR A 321 2.79 -9.73 -1.78
CA TYR A 321 2.36 -8.42 -1.30
C TYR A 321 2.49 -7.36 -2.41
N SER A 322 1.61 -6.35 -2.34
CA SER A 322 1.73 -5.10 -3.08
C SER A 322 1.80 -3.95 -2.06
N VAL A 323 2.57 -2.91 -2.39
CA VAL A 323 2.63 -1.68 -1.58
C VAL A 323 2.40 -0.51 -2.52
N SER A 324 1.40 0.31 -2.23
CA SER A 324 1.10 1.56 -2.93
C SER A 324 0.91 2.69 -1.91
N GLY A 325 1.08 3.94 -2.35
CA GLY A 325 0.91 5.10 -1.48
C GLY A 325 1.85 6.26 -1.78
N SER A 326 1.90 7.20 -0.84
CA SER A 326 2.61 8.47 -0.91
C SER A 326 3.86 8.51 -0.01
N ARG A 327 4.37 9.72 0.27
CA ARG A 327 5.46 9.96 1.22
C ARG A 327 5.10 9.75 2.69
N PHE A 328 3.84 9.50 2.98
CA PHE A 328 3.39 9.39 4.37
C PHE A 328 2.23 8.46 4.59
N SER A 329 1.57 7.97 3.56
CA SER A 329 0.48 7.02 3.70
C SER A 329 0.51 5.98 2.61
N GLY A 330 -0.30 4.94 2.75
CA GLY A 330 -0.41 3.93 1.72
C GLY A 330 -1.23 2.72 2.13
N LYS A 331 -1.30 1.76 1.21
CA LYS A 331 -1.98 0.49 1.34
C LYS A 331 -1.00 -0.65 1.11
N ILE A 332 -1.10 -1.67 1.94
CA ILE A 332 -0.39 -2.94 1.78
C ILE A 332 -1.43 -4.04 1.54
N GLU A 333 -1.43 -4.63 0.35
CA GLU A 333 -2.26 -5.80 0.05
C GLU A 333 -1.41 -7.06 0.17
N ILE A 334 -1.95 -8.09 0.81
CA ILE A 334 -1.18 -9.24 1.26
C ILE A 334 -1.98 -10.50 1.00
N SER A 335 -1.32 -11.51 0.41
CA SER A 335 -1.78 -12.89 0.49
C SER A 335 -0.91 -13.65 1.48
N TYR A 336 -1.53 -14.51 2.27
CA TYR A 336 -0.84 -15.34 3.24
C TYR A 336 -0.79 -16.78 2.77
N LYS A 337 0.34 -17.44 3.01
CA LYS A 337 0.45 -18.89 2.84
C LYS A 337 -0.47 -19.58 3.83
N ASP A 338 -1.10 -20.66 3.39
CA ASP A 338 -1.71 -21.62 4.30
C ASP A 338 -0.61 -22.32 5.11
N GLY A 339 -0.76 -22.27 6.43
CA GLY A 339 0.17 -22.86 7.38
C GLY A 339 -0.27 -24.20 7.93
N GLU A 340 -1.43 -24.71 7.52
CA GLU A 340 -1.98 -25.93 8.07
C GLU A 340 -1.06 -27.13 7.81
N GLY A 341 -0.72 -27.83 8.89
CA GLY A 341 0.15 -29.01 8.85
C GLY A 341 1.64 -28.73 8.72
N TYR A 342 2.08 -27.47 8.60
CA TYR A 342 3.51 -27.15 8.55
C TYR A 342 4.15 -27.15 9.94
N ALA A 343 5.26 -27.87 10.08
CA ALA A 343 6.19 -27.68 11.18
C ALA A 343 7.10 -26.48 10.87
N PHE A 344 7.06 -25.46 11.73
CA PHE A 344 7.86 -24.24 11.57
C PHE A 344 9.25 -24.38 12.20
N PHE A 345 10.25 -23.79 11.55
CA PHE A 345 11.61 -23.74 12.05
C PHE A 345 12.30 -22.41 11.70
N THR A 346 13.33 -22.05 12.45
CA THR A 346 14.10 -20.80 12.28
C THR A 346 15.59 -21.03 12.06
N ASN A 347 16.05 -22.28 12.19
CA ASN A 347 17.43 -22.70 12.02
C ASN A 347 17.49 -24.22 11.67
N ASP A 348 18.68 -24.70 11.32
CA ASP A 348 18.87 -26.09 10.87
C ASP A 348 18.60 -27.14 11.97
N ASP A 349 18.83 -26.81 13.25
CA ASP A 349 18.59 -27.74 14.37
C ASP A 349 17.08 -27.94 14.61
N GLU A 350 16.29 -26.89 14.46
CA GLU A 350 14.82 -26.96 14.49
C GLU A 350 14.28 -27.72 13.27
N MET A 351 14.87 -27.51 12.08
CA MET A 351 14.51 -28.28 10.88
C MET A 351 14.79 -29.77 11.07
N ASP A 352 15.97 -30.12 11.58
CA ASP A 352 16.34 -31.50 11.93
C ASP A 352 15.31 -32.08 12.90
N SER A 353 14.99 -31.39 13.99
CA SER A 353 14.02 -31.83 14.99
C SER A 353 12.62 -32.06 14.38
N ALA A 354 12.17 -31.15 13.52
CA ALA A 354 10.87 -31.24 12.84
C ALA A 354 10.81 -32.47 11.92
N LEU A 355 11.83 -32.66 11.08
CA LEU A 355 11.89 -33.79 10.13
C LEU A 355 12.00 -35.14 10.85
N LYS A 356 12.82 -35.24 11.91
CA LYS A 356 12.91 -36.45 12.73
C LYS A 356 11.58 -36.81 13.36
N THR A 357 10.88 -35.82 13.92
CA THR A 357 9.58 -36.02 14.56
C THR A 357 8.56 -36.52 13.55
N ALA A 358 8.42 -35.83 12.41
CA ALA A 358 7.45 -36.17 11.38
C ALA A 358 7.69 -37.56 10.80
N LEU A 359 8.96 -37.91 10.49
CA LEU A 359 9.29 -39.23 9.95
C LEU A 359 9.12 -40.35 10.97
N THR A 360 9.36 -40.10 12.26
CA THR A 360 9.10 -41.06 13.34
C THR A 360 7.60 -41.34 13.49
N ASN A 361 6.77 -40.30 13.35
CA ASN A 361 5.31 -40.41 13.40
C ASN A 361 4.68 -41.02 12.13
N LYS A 362 5.50 -41.34 11.13
CA LYS A 362 5.07 -41.80 9.81
C LYS A 362 4.12 -40.81 9.10
N GLU A 363 4.34 -39.51 9.28
CA GLU A 363 3.54 -38.46 8.63
C GLU A 363 3.71 -38.46 7.11
N ASN A 364 2.61 -38.23 6.38
CA ASN A 364 2.63 -38.07 4.92
C ASN A 364 1.47 -37.18 4.46
N PRO A 365 1.73 -36.04 3.79
CA PRO A 365 3.06 -35.49 3.50
C PRO A 365 3.72 -34.88 4.75
N VAL A 366 5.06 -34.85 4.77
CA VAL A 366 5.83 -34.08 5.77
C VAL A 366 5.98 -32.65 5.28
N LYS A 367 5.48 -31.69 6.04
CA LYS A 367 5.48 -30.26 5.66
C LYS A 367 6.35 -29.46 6.63
N VAL A 368 7.34 -28.74 6.10
CA VAL A 368 8.24 -27.88 6.88
C VAL A 368 8.37 -26.48 6.27
N MET A 369 8.41 -25.44 7.11
CA MET A 369 8.49 -24.05 6.66
C MET A 369 9.41 -23.21 7.54
N TYR A 370 10.32 -22.48 6.88
CA TYR A 370 11.22 -21.54 7.53
C TYR A 370 10.49 -20.23 7.88
N ARG A 371 10.60 -19.79 9.14
CA ARG A 371 10.06 -18.53 9.68
C ARG A 371 11.10 -17.66 10.39
N GLY A 372 12.39 -17.92 10.16
CA GLY A 372 13.46 -17.10 10.73
C GLY A 372 13.66 -15.76 10.00
N GLU A 373 14.65 -15.00 10.46
CA GLU A 373 14.94 -13.64 10.01
C GLU A 373 15.92 -13.57 8.82
N ASP A 374 16.55 -14.69 8.45
CA ASP A 374 17.45 -14.73 7.30
C ASP A 374 16.67 -14.70 5.99
N GLN A 375 16.61 -13.52 5.39
CA GLN A 375 15.94 -13.29 4.10
C GLN A 375 16.57 -14.06 2.92
N TYR A 376 17.81 -14.55 3.07
CA TYR A 376 18.53 -15.31 2.04
C TYR A 376 18.48 -16.82 2.29
N TYR A 377 17.80 -17.27 3.34
CA TYR A 377 17.65 -18.69 3.61
C TYR A 377 16.94 -19.39 2.45
N THR A 378 17.50 -20.52 2.01
CA THR A 378 16.88 -21.41 1.03
C THR A 378 16.85 -22.83 1.59
N ILE A 379 15.66 -23.44 1.57
CA ILE A 379 15.46 -24.77 2.17
C ILE A 379 16.06 -25.91 1.33
N GLU A 380 16.28 -25.67 0.03
CA GLU A 380 16.64 -26.71 -0.95
C GLU A 380 17.87 -27.53 -0.55
N TYR A 381 19.01 -26.88 -0.33
CA TYR A 381 20.26 -27.58 -0.05
C TYR A 381 20.26 -28.26 1.33
N PRO A 382 19.89 -27.57 2.43
CA PRO A 382 19.80 -28.20 3.76
C PRO A 382 18.87 -29.42 3.77
N LEU A 383 17.67 -29.30 3.18
CA LEU A 383 16.69 -30.39 3.16
C LEU A 383 17.17 -31.59 2.36
N LYS A 384 17.70 -31.37 1.14
CA LYS A 384 18.20 -32.45 0.29
C LYS A 384 19.31 -33.23 0.96
N LYS A 385 20.28 -32.50 1.55
CA LYS A 385 21.39 -33.11 2.29
C LYS A 385 20.89 -33.87 3.51
N TRP A 386 19.92 -33.31 4.23
CA TRP A 386 19.33 -33.94 5.40
C TRP A 386 18.63 -35.25 5.05
N LEU A 387 17.75 -35.23 4.05
CA LEU A 387 17.01 -36.42 3.60
C LEU A 387 17.97 -37.51 3.14
N GLN A 388 18.97 -37.19 2.31
CA GLN A 388 19.98 -38.14 1.83
C GLN A 388 20.69 -38.87 2.97
N ASN A 389 20.95 -38.18 4.08
CA ASN A 389 21.71 -38.75 5.20
C ASN A 389 20.86 -39.49 6.24
N ASN A 390 19.53 -39.31 6.23
CA ASN A 390 18.68 -39.74 7.34
C ASN A 390 17.46 -40.58 6.94
N TYR A 391 16.97 -40.52 5.69
CA TYR A 391 15.67 -41.14 5.32
C TYR A 391 15.57 -42.64 5.68
N TYR A 392 16.64 -43.40 5.44
CA TYR A 392 16.69 -44.84 5.71
C TYR A 392 16.56 -45.15 7.20
N LYS A 393 17.00 -44.27 8.10
CA LYS A 393 16.84 -44.44 9.55
C LYS A 393 15.37 -44.50 9.98
N TYR A 394 14.48 -43.95 9.16
CA TYR A 394 13.04 -43.87 9.41
C TYR A 394 12.23 -44.81 8.52
N LEU A 395 12.85 -45.86 7.97
CA LEU A 395 12.17 -46.87 7.16
C LEU A 395 11.49 -46.29 5.91
N VAL A 396 11.96 -45.14 5.43
CA VAL A 396 11.48 -44.53 4.19
C VAL A 396 12.08 -45.30 3.02
N ASN A 397 11.23 -45.83 2.14
CA ASN A 397 11.64 -46.53 0.93
C ASN A 397 11.87 -45.55 -0.22
N GLU A 398 10.89 -44.68 -0.45
CA GLU A 398 10.94 -43.66 -1.49
C GLU A 398 10.44 -42.32 -0.94
N TYR A 399 11.00 -41.23 -1.45
CA TYR A 399 10.50 -39.90 -1.17
C TYR A 399 10.64 -39.00 -2.39
N SER A 400 9.74 -38.03 -2.48
CA SER A 400 9.81 -36.91 -3.42
C SER A 400 9.47 -35.64 -2.68
N TYR A 401 9.88 -34.50 -3.21
CA TYR A 401 9.62 -33.21 -2.57
C TYR A 401 9.32 -32.13 -3.60
N SER A 402 8.43 -31.22 -3.21
CA SER A 402 8.25 -29.93 -3.85
C SER A 402 8.63 -28.85 -2.84
N TYR A 403 9.33 -27.81 -3.29
CA TYR A 403 9.73 -26.71 -2.43
C TYR A 403 9.50 -25.36 -3.10
N THR A 404 9.26 -24.36 -2.26
CA THR A 404 9.46 -22.95 -2.60
C THR A 404 10.80 -22.50 -2.00
N SER A 405 11.12 -21.20 -2.05
CA SER A 405 12.33 -20.66 -1.40
C SER A 405 12.44 -21.04 0.08
N ASN A 406 11.34 -20.95 0.84
CA ASN A 406 11.33 -21.09 2.31
C ASN A 406 10.44 -22.23 2.86
N SER A 407 9.90 -23.12 2.03
CA SER A 407 9.02 -24.21 2.50
C SER A 407 9.15 -25.43 1.63
N ALA A 408 8.88 -26.62 2.20
CA ALA A 408 8.89 -27.88 1.48
C ALA A 408 7.74 -28.78 1.93
N GLU A 409 7.20 -29.52 0.96
CA GLU A 409 6.29 -30.63 1.17
C GLU A 409 6.96 -31.90 0.63
N ILE A 410 7.12 -32.89 1.50
CA ILE A 410 7.86 -34.12 1.24
C ILE A 410 6.85 -35.26 1.26
N THR A 411 6.60 -35.85 0.10
CA THR A 411 5.81 -37.06 -0.02
C THR A 411 6.71 -38.25 0.26
N VAL A 412 6.32 -39.07 1.24
CA VAL A 412 7.11 -40.23 1.69
C VAL A 412 6.32 -41.53 1.54
N THR A 413 7.01 -42.58 1.13
CA THR A 413 6.49 -43.95 1.15
C THR A 413 7.33 -44.76 2.11
N TYR A 414 6.71 -45.23 3.20
CA TYR A 414 7.35 -46.11 4.17
C TYR A 414 7.35 -47.54 3.66
N GLY A 415 8.50 -48.21 3.76
CA GLY A 415 8.60 -49.62 3.41
C GLY A 415 8.03 -50.50 4.53
N ASP A 416 7.56 -51.69 4.14
CA ASP A 416 7.21 -52.76 5.06
C ASP A 416 8.48 -53.57 5.39
N PHE A 417 9.07 -53.26 6.54
CA PHE A 417 10.30 -53.89 7.03
C PHE A 417 10.09 -54.61 8.37
N ASP A 418 8.84 -54.92 8.72
CA ASP A 418 8.49 -55.50 10.02
C ASP A 418 9.12 -56.89 10.23
N ASP A 419 9.42 -57.61 9.15
CA ASP A 419 10.09 -58.92 9.17
C ASP A 419 11.61 -58.87 8.93
N TYR A 420 12.19 -57.67 8.83
CA TYR A 420 13.63 -57.48 8.64
C TYR A 420 14.38 -57.50 9.97
N SER A 421 15.59 -58.06 9.95
CA SER A 421 16.55 -57.89 11.05
C SER A 421 17.23 -56.52 10.91
N VAL A 422 16.89 -55.61 11.82
CA VAL A 422 17.41 -54.24 11.85
C VAL A 422 18.74 -54.20 12.61
N PHE A 423 19.71 -53.47 12.07
CA PHE A 423 21.03 -53.28 12.69
C PHE A 423 21.59 -51.88 12.41
N THR A 424 22.50 -51.44 13.26
CA THR A 424 23.11 -50.10 13.24
C THR A 424 24.62 -50.11 13.03
N THR A 425 25.28 -51.26 13.25
CA THR A 425 26.73 -51.41 13.14
C THR A 425 27.14 -52.66 12.37
N VAL A 426 28.40 -52.70 11.92
CA VAL A 426 28.96 -53.91 11.28
C VAL A 426 28.99 -55.10 12.26
N ASP A 427 29.20 -54.84 13.55
CA ASP A 427 29.26 -55.90 14.56
C ASP A 427 27.89 -56.54 14.80
N GLU A 428 26.83 -55.74 14.83
CA GLU A 428 25.44 -56.25 14.89
C GLU A 428 25.09 -57.04 13.62
N LEU A 429 25.48 -56.54 12.44
CA LEU A 429 25.32 -57.27 11.19
C LEU A 429 26.02 -58.64 11.25
N ASN A 430 27.29 -58.68 11.66
CA ASN A 430 28.05 -59.92 11.76
C ASN A 430 27.41 -60.88 12.77
N ALA A 431 26.90 -60.38 13.90
CA ALA A 431 26.19 -61.19 14.88
C ALA A 431 24.91 -61.83 14.31
N ILE A 432 24.13 -61.07 13.53
CA ILE A 432 22.96 -61.60 12.82
C ILE A 432 23.36 -62.70 11.82
N LEU A 433 24.43 -62.46 11.05
CA LEU A 433 24.93 -63.42 10.06
C LEU A 433 25.52 -64.69 10.70
N ASP A 434 26.21 -64.57 11.84
CA ASP A 434 26.74 -65.70 12.60
C ASP A 434 25.62 -66.57 13.21
N ALA A 435 24.56 -65.93 13.73
CA ALA A 435 23.38 -66.65 14.22
C ALA A 435 22.69 -67.40 13.07
N ALA A 436 22.45 -66.72 11.94
CA ALA A 436 21.87 -67.34 10.75
C ALA A 436 22.69 -68.52 10.23
N LYS A 437 24.03 -68.40 10.18
CA LYS A 437 24.94 -69.48 9.78
C LYS A 437 24.84 -70.68 10.71
N THR A 438 24.77 -70.43 12.02
CA THR A 438 24.65 -71.48 13.05
C THR A 438 23.33 -72.25 12.92
N GLU A 439 22.24 -71.52 12.67
CA GLU A 439 20.90 -72.09 12.50
C GLU A 439 20.65 -72.63 11.08
N LYS A 440 21.61 -72.44 10.16
CA LYS A 440 21.46 -72.72 8.72
C LYS A 440 20.23 -72.04 8.11
N LYS A 441 19.90 -70.83 8.58
CA LYS A 441 18.79 -70.02 8.06
C LYS A 441 19.14 -69.47 6.68
N THR A 442 18.40 -69.90 5.66
CA THR A 442 18.72 -69.59 4.26
C THR A 442 18.29 -68.19 3.84
N ASP A 443 17.10 -67.75 4.25
CA ASP A 443 16.55 -66.46 3.81
C ASP A 443 16.77 -65.39 4.88
N LEU A 444 17.44 -64.31 4.48
CA LEU A 444 17.82 -63.21 5.35
C LEU A 444 17.32 -61.89 4.77
N LYS A 445 16.55 -61.19 5.59
CA LYS A 445 16.09 -59.83 5.35
C LYS A 445 16.79 -58.92 6.35
N LEU A 446 17.59 -57.99 5.84
CA LEU A 446 18.52 -57.17 6.60
C LEU A 446 18.27 -55.70 6.31
N TYR A 447 18.19 -54.86 7.34
CA TYR A 447 17.96 -53.42 7.17
C TYR A 447 18.90 -52.60 8.06
N TYR A 448 19.58 -51.62 7.48
CA TYR A 448 20.51 -50.74 8.18
C TYR A 448 19.84 -49.43 8.60
N THR A 449 19.96 -49.06 9.88
CA THR A 449 19.48 -47.77 10.43
C THR A 449 20.56 -46.99 11.19
N GLY A 450 21.83 -47.34 11.03
CA GLY A 450 22.94 -46.71 11.76
C GLY A 450 23.31 -45.31 11.25
N ASP A 451 24.31 -44.69 11.87
CA ASP A 451 24.64 -43.29 11.62
C ASP A 451 25.49 -42.99 10.38
N ASP A 452 26.04 -44.01 9.71
CA ASP A 452 26.87 -43.83 8.51
C ASP A 452 26.01 -43.83 7.23
N PRO A 453 25.73 -42.67 6.60
CA PRO A 453 24.93 -42.62 5.38
C PRO A 453 25.65 -43.21 4.16
N TYR A 454 26.95 -43.53 4.27
CA TYR A 454 27.74 -44.18 3.24
C TYR A 454 27.92 -45.68 3.50
N PHE A 455 27.14 -46.26 4.43
CA PHE A 455 27.19 -47.67 4.75
C PHE A 455 26.81 -48.55 3.55
N MET A 456 27.80 -49.16 2.92
CA MET A 456 27.58 -50.06 1.78
C MET A 456 27.24 -51.48 2.25
N ILE A 457 25.96 -51.76 2.54
CA ILE A 457 25.50 -53.06 3.07
C ILE A 457 25.98 -54.24 2.20
N ASN A 458 25.91 -54.11 0.87
CA ASN A 458 26.38 -55.13 -0.06
C ASN A 458 27.87 -55.48 0.14
N SER A 459 28.71 -54.45 0.34
CA SER A 459 30.15 -54.63 0.54
C SER A 459 30.45 -55.33 1.87
N LYS A 460 29.69 -55.00 2.93
CA LYS A 460 29.84 -55.64 4.24
C LYS A 460 29.40 -57.10 4.21
N ILE A 461 28.24 -57.39 3.60
CA ILE A 461 27.76 -58.77 3.39
C ILE A 461 28.78 -59.56 2.57
N SER A 462 29.21 -59.04 1.42
CA SER A 462 30.21 -59.69 0.55
C SER A 462 31.50 -60.04 1.31
N SER A 463 31.99 -59.11 2.13
CA SER A 463 33.19 -59.31 2.94
C SER A 463 33.01 -60.43 3.97
N TYR A 464 31.85 -60.45 4.66
CA TYR A 464 31.51 -61.52 5.60
C TYR A 464 31.41 -62.88 4.90
N MET A 465 30.72 -62.95 3.76
CA MET A 465 30.55 -64.19 2.99
C MET A 465 31.89 -64.76 2.53
N LEU A 466 32.80 -63.91 2.05
CA LEU A 466 34.15 -64.31 1.63
C LEU A 466 34.96 -64.88 2.80
N ALA A 467 34.91 -64.21 3.96
CA ALA A 467 35.59 -64.66 5.18
C ALA A 467 35.08 -66.03 5.67
N ASN A 468 33.81 -66.36 5.38
CA ASN A 468 33.15 -67.60 5.79
C ASN A 468 32.96 -68.62 4.63
N SER A 469 33.72 -68.47 3.54
CA SER A 469 33.64 -69.33 2.33
C SER A 469 33.93 -70.82 2.56
N LYS A 470 34.43 -71.21 3.74
CA LYS A 470 34.55 -72.62 4.13
C LYS A 470 33.20 -73.27 4.42
N GLU A 471 32.22 -72.50 4.89
CA GLU A 471 30.90 -72.98 5.33
C GLU A 471 29.76 -72.52 4.41
N ILE A 472 30.01 -71.48 3.60
CA ILE A 472 29.05 -70.89 2.66
C ILE A 472 29.45 -71.25 1.23
N VAL A 473 28.49 -71.75 0.44
CA VAL A 473 28.67 -72.08 -0.98
C VAL A 473 28.57 -70.81 -1.82
N GLN A 474 27.43 -70.13 -1.71
CA GLN A 474 27.09 -68.92 -2.45
C GLN A 474 25.99 -68.15 -1.73
N TYR A 475 25.75 -66.92 -2.18
CA TYR A 475 24.57 -66.16 -1.82
C TYR A 475 24.07 -65.40 -3.05
N TYR A 476 22.75 -65.17 -3.13
CA TYR A 476 22.12 -64.41 -4.20
C TYR A 476 20.88 -63.69 -3.66
N GLY A 477 20.37 -62.69 -4.38
CA GLY A 477 19.21 -61.90 -3.97
C GLY A 477 19.31 -60.45 -4.42
N SER A 478 18.50 -59.59 -3.80
CA SER A 478 18.48 -58.16 -4.07
C SER A 478 19.12 -57.38 -2.93
N VAL A 479 20.03 -56.48 -3.29
CA VAL A 479 20.65 -55.56 -2.32
C VAL A 479 20.43 -54.14 -2.81
N SER A 480 19.80 -53.34 -1.95
CA SER A 480 19.65 -51.90 -2.11
C SER A 480 20.76 -51.16 -1.34
N GLY A 481 20.69 -49.83 -1.26
CA GLY A 481 21.63 -49.02 -0.49
C GLY A 481 21.68 -49.42 0.99
N PHE A 482 20.51 -49.62 1.61
CA PHE A 482 20.37 -49.81 3.06
C PHE A 482 19.66 -51.09 3.48
N TYR A 483 19.14 -51.88 2.54
CA TYR A 483 18.50 -53.15 2.86
C TYR A 483 18.92 -54.25 1.89
N ALA A 484 18.84 -55.49 2.35
CA ALA A 484 19.18 -56.67 1.57
C ALA A 484 18.18 -57.80 1.85
N GLU A 485 17.68 -58.41 0.79
CA GLU A 485 16.98 -59.69 0.83
C GLU A 485 17.85 -60.70 0.10
N ILE A 486 18.47 -61.60 0.86
CA ILE A 486 19.42 -62.57 0.33
C ILE A 486 19.06 -63.98 0.76
N THR A 487 19.30 -64.92 -0.15
CA THR A 487 19.30 -66.35 0.15
C THR A 487 20.74 -66.85 0.18
N VAL A 488 21.11 -67.52 1.26
CA VAL A 488 22.45 -68.07 1.50
C VAL A 488 22.39 -69.60 1.38
N GLU A 489 23.29 -70.16 0.58
CA GLU A 489 23.46 -71.61 0.47
C GLU A 489 24.66 -72.06 1.31
N TYR A 490 24.40 -72.92 2.28
CA TYR A 490 25.43 -73.45 3.18
C TYR A 490 25.93 -74.82 2.71
N LYS A 491 27.17 -75.14 3.04
CA LYS A 491 27.76 -76.48 2.84
C LYS A 491 27.26 -77.50 3.85
#